data_AF-A0A6G3YU84-F1
#
_entry.id   AF-A0A6G3YU84-F1
#
_cell.length_a   1.000
_cell.length_b   1.000
_cell.length_c   1.000
_cell.angle_alpha   90.00
_cell.angle_beta   90.00
_cell.angle_gamma   90.00
#
_symmetry.space_group_name_H-M   'P 1'
#
loop_
_entity.id
_entity.type
_entity.pdbx_description
1 polymer ?
#
loop_
_entity_poly.entity_id
_entity_poly.type
_entity_poly.pdbx_seq_one_letter_code
_entity_poly.pdbx_strand_id
1 'polypeptide(L)'
;MNRKVKLILDIVMGSAIPILILNNLNEQFGTGTTYIVAALIPVAWVFIDLFFIAKQFNFITSYIGAAAIVRGLLTFWFVDGLQFAFKDSFGSIFTAVVFGGSIIIHQPIMYYFLMQGLNPKSPDQEKALKALLAESRVYWSLVKGTKIVLIITLLTGVANFFLNLQIVVAGFGTTVFNQQVAQVNAITRIALTIPEFIGVGIATILIRRAMFYYLPEENGKEQSESDFWDLLQLREAEKTAADS
;
A
#
# COMPACT_ATOMS: atom_id res chain seq x y z
N MET A 1 -18.52 -2.70 10.49
CA MET A 1 -18.10 -1.35 10.93
C MET A 1 -18.28 -0.37 9.77
N ASN A 2 -18.69 0.88 10.03
CA ASN A 2 -18.81 1.91 9.00
C ASN A 2 -17.43 2.25 8.40
N ARG A 3 -17.34 2.39 7.07
CA ARG A 3 -16.10 2.70 6.34
C ARG A 3 -15.42 3.98 6.82
N LYS A 4 -16.18 5.02 7.16
CA LYS A 4 -15.63 6.28 7.71
C LYS A 4 -14.99 6.05 9.08
N VAL A 5 -15.65 5.29 9.95
CA VAL A 5 -15.14 4.95 11.28
C VAL A 5 -13.86 4.12 11.17
N LYS A 6 -13.83 3.15 10.25
CA LYS A 6 -12.62 2.36 9.96
C LYS A 6 -11.44 3.27 9.60
N LEU A 7 -11.62 4.16 8.62
CA LEU A 7 -10.58 5.07 8.17
C LEU A 7 -10.05 5.97 9.30
N ILE A 8 -10.94 6.48 10.15
CA ILE A 8 -10.54 7.27 11.32
C ILE A 8 -9.71 6.42 12.28
N LEU A 9 -10.13 5.18 12.57
CA LEU A 9 -9.38 4.28 13.45
C LEU A 9 -8.02 3.92 12.86
N ASP A 10 -7.93 3.65 11.55
CA ASP A 10 -6.67 3.38 10.85
C ASP A 10 -5.68 4.55 11.00
N ILE A 11 -6.19 5.78 10.88
CA ILE A 11 -5.38 7.00 11.07
C ILE A 11 -4.99 7.18 12.54
N VAL A 12 -5.92 7.02 13.47
CA VAL A 12 -5.65 7.21 14.91
C VAL A 12 -4.63 6.19 15.41
N MET A 13 -4.87 4.91 15.14
CA MET A 13 -4.01 3.80 15.59
C MET A 13 -2.67 3.78 14.86
N GLY A 14 -2.66 4.05 13.55
CA GLY A 14 -1.44 4.01 12.77
C GLY A 14 -0.54 5.24 12.92
N SER A 15 -1.05 6.36 13.44
CA SER A 15 -0.32 7.65 13.46
C SER A 15 -0.41 8.40 14.77
N ALA A 16 -1.63 8.80 15.16
CA ALA A 16 -1.79 9.76 16.24
C ALA A 16 -1.35 9.17 17.58
N ILE A 17 -1.78 7.94 17.89
CA ILE A 17 -1.45 7.26 19.14
C ILE A 17 0.06 7.03 19.28
N PRO A 18 0.78 6.43 18.31
CA PRO A 18 2.23 6.26 18.41
C PRO A 18 3.00 7.56 18.68
N ILE A 19 2.65 8.64 17.97
CA ILE A 19 3.28 9.95 18.14
C ILE A 19 3.03 10.50 19.55
N LEU A 20 1.79 10.40 20.04
CA LEU A 20 1.45 10.84 21.39
C LEU A 20 2.18 10.03 22.47
N ILE A 21 2.32 8.72 22.29
CA ILE A 21 3.06 7.84 23.21
C ILE A 21 4.53 8.27 23.26
N LEU A 22 5.18 8.42 22.09
CA LEU A 22 6.59 8.81 21.99
C LEU A 22 6.88 10.18 22.62
N ASN A 23 5.93 11.12 22.58
CA ASN A 23 6.14 12.45 23.13
C ASN A 23 5.87 12.55 24.64
N ASN A 24 4.91 11.80 25.17
CA ASN A 24 4.36 12.07 26.51
C ASN A 24 4.64 10.99 27.56
N LEU A 25 4.96 9.75 27.17
CA LEU A 25 4.97 8.63 28.12
C LEU A 25 6.37 8.13 28.48
N ASN A 26 7.42 8.89 28.16
CA ASN A 26 8.81 8.51 28.44
C ASN A 26 9.10 8.42 29.95
N GLU A 27 8.59 9.36 30.75
CA GLU A 27 8.83 9.40 32.19
C GLU A 27 8.13 8.25 32.93
N GLN A 28 7.03 7.74 32.37
CA GLN A 28 6.19 6.74 33.01
C GLN A 28 6.66 5.31 32.71
N PHE A 29 7.09 5.04 31.47
CA PHE A 29 7.47 3.69 31.03
C PHE A 29 8.97 3.50 30.83
N GLY A 30 9.74 4.58 30.84
CA GLY A 30 11.13 4.58 30.36
C GLY A 30 11.19 4.60 28.83
N THR A 31 12.20 5.29 28.31
CA THR A 31 12.38 5.61 26.89
C THR A 31 12.34 4.39 25.96
N GLY A 32 13.02 3.31 26.32
CA GLY A 32 13.04 2.07 25.54
C GLY A 32 11.67 1.39 25.44
N THR A 33 10.96 1.28 26.56
CA THR A 33 9.61 0.71 26.61
C THR A 33 8.63 1.58 25.83
N THR A 34 8.69 2.90 25.99
CA THR A 34 7.84 3.86 25.25
C THR A 34 8.00 3.69 23.74
N TYR A 35 9.24 3.52 23.26
CA TYR A 35 9.53 3.25 21.85
C TYR A 35 8.88 1.96 21.35
N ILE A 36 9.07 0.85 22.08
CA ILE A 36 8.51 -0.46 21.70
C ILE A 36 6.99 -0.41 21.68
N VAL A 37 6.37 0.15 22.73
CA VAL A 37 4.92 0.26 22.83
C VAL A 37 4.38 1.07 21.65
N ALA A 38 4.95 2.25 21.37
CA ALA A 38 4.52 3.09 20.25
C ALA A 38 4.60 2.36 18.92
N ALA A 39 5.68 1.62 18.67
CA ALA A 39 5.89 0.88 17.43
C ALA A 39 4.99 -0.36 17.29
N LEU A 40 4.57 -0.96 18.40
CA LEU A 40 3.67 -2.11 18.39
C LEU A 40 2.20 -1.73 18.19
N ILE A 41 1.77 -0.50 18.50
CA ILE A 41 0.37 -0.08 18.29
C ILE A 41 -0.11 -0.29 16.84
N PRO A 42 0.59 0.23 15.80
CA PRO A 42 0.15 0.02 14.41
C PRO A 42 0.18 -1.46 14.01
N VAL A 43 1.16 -2.22 14.50
CA VAL A 43 1.29 -3.66 14.22
C VAL A 43 0.12 -4.43 14.79
N ALA A 44 -0.21 -4.21 16.07
CA ALA A 44 -1.36 -4.80 16.73
C ALA A 44 -2.67 -4.42 16.03
N TRP A 45 -2.81 -3.16 15.62
CA TRP A 45 -3.99 -2.70 14.87
C TRP A 45 -4.15 -3.44 13.53
N VAL A 46 -3.08 -3.64 12.77
CA VAL A 46 -3.11 -4.42 11.52
C VAL A 46 -3.61 -5.85 11.79
N PHE A 47 -3.16 -6.49 12.85
CA PHE A 47 -3.64 -7.84 13.21
C PHE A 47 -5.09 -7.84 13.65
N ILE A 48 -5.53 -6.84 14.41
CA ILE A 48 -6.93 -6.69 14.79
C ILE A 48 -7.80 -6.53 13.53
N ASP A 49 -7.38 -5.67 12.60
CA ASP A 49 -8.11 -5.49 11.34
C ASP A 49 -8.15 -6.79 10.54
N LEU A 50 -7.02 -7.47 10.39
CA LEU A 50 -6.92 -8.71 9.62
C LEU A 50 -7.82 -9.82 10.17
N PHE A 51 -7.70 -10.12 11.47
CA PHE A 51 -8.34 -11.29 12.09
C PHE A 51 -9.77 -11.05 12.56
N PHE A 52 -10.11 -9.81 12.94
CA PHE A 52 -11.40 -9.53 13.59
C PHE A 52 -12.32 -8.63 12.77
N ILE A 53 -11.80 -7.77 11.89
CA ILE A 53 -12.61 -6.81 11.13
C ILE A 53 -12.77 -7.23 9.67
N ALA A 54 -11.67 -7.26 8.92
CA ALA A 54 -11.64 -7.60 7.51
C ALA A 54 -11.95 -9.09 7.28
N LYS A 55 -11.36 -9.98 8.10
CA LYS A 55 -11.56 -11.45 8.04
C LYS A 55 -11.35 -12.04 6.64
N GLN A 56 -10.55 -11.39 5.82
CA GLN A 56 -10.28 -11.80 4.45
C GLN A 56 -8.77 -11.90 4.27
N PHE A 57 -8.30 -13.10 3.95
CA PHE A 57 -6.92 -13.35 3.56
C PHE A 57 -6.84 -13.27 2.04
N ASN A 58 -6.45 -12.10 1.55
CA ASN A 58 -6.24 -11.80 0.14
C ASN A 58 -4.87 -11.16 -0.02
N PHE A 59 -4.47 -10.90 -1.27
CA PHE A 59 -3.14 -10.39 -1.54
C PHE A 59 -2.83 -9.10 -0.76
N ILE A 60 -3.75 -8.12 -0.76
CA ILE A 60 -3.53 -6.84 -0.08
C ILE A 60 -3.38 -7.05 1.44
N THR A 61 -4.26 -7.82 2.06
CA THR A 61 -4.21 -8.05 3.51
C THR A 61 -3.02 -8.90 3.93
N SER A 62 -2.61 -9.87 3.11
CA SER A 62 -1.38 -10.64 3.30
C SER A 62 -0.12 -9.78 3.19
N TYR A 63 -0.06 -8.88 2.20
CA TYR A 63 1.04 -7.94 2.04
C TYR A 63 1.16 -6.99 3.24
N ILE A 64 0.04 -6.39 3.67
CA ILE A 64 -0.01 -5.51 4.85
C ILE A 64 0.39 -6.27 6.12
N GLY A 65 -0.12 -7.50 6.31
CA GLY A 65 0.21 -8.36 7.44
C GLY A 65 1.69 -8.73 7.48
N ALA A 66 2.27 -9.14 6.34
CA ALA A 66 3.69 -9.44 6.23
C ALA A 66 4.57 -8.22 6.55
N ALA A 67 4.22 -7.05 6.02
CA ALA A 67 4.92 -5.81 6.33
C ALA A 67 4.83 -5.46 7.83
N ALA A 68 3.68 -5.68 8.47
CA ALA A 68 3.49 -5.45 9.90
C ALA A 68 4.32 -6.40 10.76
N ILE A 69 4.41 -7.69 10.39
CA ILE A 69 5.29 -8.67 11.07
C ILE A 69 6.74 -8.20 11.02
N VAL A 70 7.24 -7.86 9.83
CA VAL A 70 8.61 -7.40 9.64
C VAL A 70 8.88 -6.14 10.48
N ARG A 71 8.00 -5.15 10.45
CA ARG A 71 8.12 -3.93 11.28
C ARG A 71 8.09 -4.24 12.78
N GLY A 72 7.22 -5.14 13.21
CA GLY A 72 7.13 -5.59 14.60
C GLY A 72 8.44 -6.25 15.07
N LEU A 73 9.01 -7.16 14.26
CA LEU A 73 10.29 -7.79 14.56
C LEU A 73 11.44 -6.76 14.60
N LEU A 74 11.49 -5.86 13.63
CA LEU A 74 12.52 -4.83 13.55
C LEU A 74 12.46 -3.86 14.74
N THR A 75 11.29 -3.69 15.38
CA THR A 75 11.16 -2.82 16.56
C THR A 75 12.15 -3.20 17.67
N PHE A 76 12.41 -4.50 17.87
CA PHE A 76 13.36 -5.00 18.87
C PHE A 76 14.83 -4.87 18.47
N TRP A 77 15.12 -4.44 17.24
CA TRP A 77 16.47 -4.08 16.82
C TRP A 77 16.79 -2.65 17.26
N PHE A 78 17.37 -2.51 18.45
CA PHE A 78 17.70 -1.21 19.05
C PHE A 78 18.94 -0.60 18.39
N VAL A 79 18.72 0.45 17.60
CA VAL A 79 19.75 1.12 16.81
C VAL A 79 19.47 2.61 16.73
N ASP A 80 20.51 3.41 16.48
CA ASP A 80 20.45 4.85 16.24
C ASP A 80 21.22 5.25 14.97
N GLY A 81 21.20 6.55 14.64
CA GLY A 81 21.92 7.12 13.50
C GLY A 81 21.65 6.41 12.17
N LEU A 82 22.73 5.98 11.50
CA LEU A 82 22.66 5.35 10.18
C LEU A 82 21.87 4.03 10.18
N GLN A 83 22.05 3.22 11.22
CA GLN A 83 21.35 1.95 11.34
C GLN A 83 19.86 2.17 11.58
N PHE A 84 19.49 3.20 12.36
CA PHE A 84 18.11 3.60 12.53
C PHE A 84 17.47 4.07 11.22
N ALA A 85 18.14 4.96 10.47
CA ALA A 85 17.62 5.43 9.18
C ALA A 85 17.39 4.29 8.20
N PHE A 86 18.29 3.30 8.17
CA PHE A 86 18.13 2.09 7.37
C PHE A 86 16.94 1.24 7.84
N LYS A 87 16.86 0.96 9.16
CA LYS A 87 15.77 0.23 9.80
C LYS A 87 14.41 0.85 9.50
N ASP A 88 14.30 2.17 9.63
CA ASP A 88 13.03 2.88 9.42
C ASP A 88 12.59 2.86 7.94
N SER A 89 13.57 2.85 7.03
CA SER A 89 13.32 2.76 5.58
C SER A 89 13.02 1.34 5.08
N PHE A 90 12.99 0.33 5.98
CA PHE A 90 12.77 -1.06 5.60
C PHE A 90 11.40 -1.29 4.96
N GLY A 91 10.39 -0.49 5.31
CA GLY A 91 9.09 -0.52 4.65
C GLY A 91 9.22 -0.37 3.12
N SER A 92 9.97 0.64 2.67
CA SER A 92 10.22 0.88 1.25
C SER A 92 11.06 -0.22 0.60
N ILE A 93 12.04 -0.77 1.32
CA ILE A 93 12.85 -1.91 0.85
C ILE A 93 11.96 -3.13 0.62
N PHE A 94 11.11 -3.46 1.61
CA PHE A 94 10.16 -4.57 1.52
C PHE A 94 9.22 -4.41 0.32
N THR A 95 8.61 -3.22 0.18
CA THR A 95 7.75 -2.91 -0.98
C THR A 95 8.52 -3.02 -2.28
N ALA A 96 9.75 -2.52 -2.35
CA ALA A 96 10.57 -2.58 -3.56
C ALA A 96 10.90 -4.01 -3.98
N VAL A 97 11.22 -4.89 -3.01
CA VAL A 97 11.46 -6.31 -3.25
C VAL A 97 10.20 -7.00 -3.75
N VAL A 98 9.06 -6.75 -3.11
CA VAL A 98 7.77 -7.36 -3.49
C VAL A 98 7.33 -6.90 -4.88
N PHE A 99 7.36 -5.59 -5.15
CA PHE A 99 6.93 -5.01 -6.43
C PHE A 99 7.92 -5.34 -7.54
N GLY A 100 9.22 -5.21 -7.30
CA GLY A 100 10.27 -5.56 -8.26
C GLY A 100 10.26 -7.07 -8.58
N GLY A 101 10.17 -7.91 -7.55
CA GLY A 101 10.03 -9.36 -7.68
C GLY A 101 8.81 -9.75 -8.52
N SER A 102 7.68 -9.07 -8.32
CA SER A 102 6.45 -9.31 -9.11
C SER A 102 6.65 -9.10 -10.61
N ILE A 103 7.45 -8.12 -11.01
CA ILE A 103 7.79 -7.87 -12.42
C ILE A 103 8.68 -8.99 -12.96
N ILE A 104 9.68 -9.43 -12.18
CA ILE A 104 10.63 -10.48 -12.58
C ILE A 104 9.91 -11.81 -12.84
N ILE A 105 8.91 -12.15 -12.03
CA ILE A 105 8.08 -13.35 -12.21
C ILE A 105 6.92 -13.15 -13.21
N HIS A 106 6.92 -12.05 -13.96
CA HIS A 106 5.90 -11.70 -14.97
C HIS A 106 4.46 -11.56 -14.43
N GLN A 107 4.28 -11.39 -13.12
CA GLN A 107 2.99 -11.20 -12.46
C GLN A 107 2.97 -9.82 -11.79
N PRO A 108 2.84 -8.72 -12.57
CA PRO A 108 2.93 -7.36 -12.04
C PRO A 108 1.89 -7.13 -10.95
N ILE A 109 2.34 -6.66 -9.79
CA ILE A 109 1.50 -6.62 -8.59
C ILE A 109 0.19 -5.83 -8.73
N MET A 110 0.15 -4.85 -9.65
CA MET A 110 -1.06 -4.08 -9.93
C MET A 110 -2.20 -4.97 -10.43
N TYR A 111 -1.89 -6.13 -11.01
CA TYR A 111 -2.86 -7.17 -11.35
C TYR A 111 -3.69 -7.59 -10.12
N TYR A 112 -3.03 -7.92 -9.01
CA TYR A 112 -3.70 -8.39 -7.79
C TYR A 112 -4.50 -7.29 -7.12
N PHE A 113 -3.95 -6.07 -7.08
CA PHE A 113 -4.68 -4.90 -6.58
C PHE A 113 -5.95 -4.64 -7.38
N LEU A 114 -5.89 -4.77 -8.71
CA LEU A 114 -7.04 -4.53 -9.57
C LEU A 114 -8.08 -5.66 -9.50
N MET A 115 -7.63 -6.92 -9.51
CA MET A 115 -8.51 -8.08 -9.34
C MET A 115 -9.31 -7.99 -8.05
N GLN A 116 -8.63 -7.61 -6.97
CA GLN A 116 -9.26 -7.42 -5.67
C GLN A 116 -10.11 -6.13 -5.60
N GLY A 117 -9.67 -5.05 -6.25
CA GLY A 117 -10.36 -3.77 -6.26
C GLY A 117 -11.68 -3.80 -7.03
N LEU A 118 -11.72 -4.53 -8.15
CA LEU A 118 -12.95 -4.74 -8.93
C LEU A 118 -13.85 -5.80 -8.30
N ASN A 119 -13.28 -6.78 -7.58
CA ASN A 119 -14.00 -7.77 -6.78
C ASN A 119 -15.10 -8.52 -7.57
N PRO A 120 -14.72 -9.34 -8.58
CA PRO A 120 -15.69 -10.13 -9.36
C PRO A 120 -16.56 -11.00 -8.44
N LYS A 121 -17.85 -11.05 -8.72
CA LYS A 121 -18.86 -11.74 -7.88
C LYS A 121 -19.20 -13.14 -8.39
N SER A 122 -18.82 -13.48 -9.61
CA SER A 122 -19.07 -14.79 -10.22
C SER A 122 -17.82 -15.34 -10.91
N PRO A 123 -17.72 -16.68 -11.09
CA PRO A 123 -16.63 -17.30 -11.85
C PRO A 123 -16.52 -16.76 -13.29
N ASP A 124 -17.66 -16.44 -13.91
CA ASP A 124 -17.69 -15.88 -15.27
C ASP A 124 -17.12 -14.46 -15.32
N GLN A 125 -17.47 -13.61 -14.34
CA GLN A 125 -16.88 -12.28 -14.19
C GLN A 125 -15.37 -12.35 -13.96
N GLU A 126 -14.92 -13.29 -13.12
CA GLU A 126 -13.50 -13.53 -12.89
C GLU A 126 -12.78 -14.00 -14.16
N LYS A 127 -13.36 -14.91 -14.94
CA LYS A 127 -12.79 -15.39 -16.20
C LYS A 127 -12.71 -14.27 -17.24
N ALA A 128 -13.78 -13.49 -17.41
CA ALA A 128 -13.84 -12.36 -18.33
C ALA A 128 -12.82 -11.27 -17.95
N LEU A 129 -12.71 -10.95 -16.65
CA LEU A 129 -11.73 -9.99 -16.17
C LEU A 129 -10.30 -10.48 -16.42
N LYS A 130 -10.00 -11.76 -16.13
CA LYS A 130 -8.69 -12.35 -16.44
C LYS A 130 -8.37 -12.27 -17.94
N ALA A 131 -9.35 -12.55 -18.81
CA ALA A 131 -9.19 -12.44 -20.25
C ALA A 131 -8.91 -11.00 -20.70
N LEU A 132 -9.57 -10.00 -20.11
CA LEU A 132 -9.29 -8.59 -20.36
C LEU A 132 -7.89 -8.19 -19.87
N LEU A 133 -7.48 -8.62 -18.68
CA LEU A 133 -6.16 -8.28 -18.11
C LEU A 133 -5.00 -8.94 -18.85
N ALA A 134 -5.25 -10.05 -19.55
CA ALA A 134 -4.30 -10.74 -20.40
C ALA A 134 -4.09 -10.03 -21.76
N GLU A 135 -4.96 -9.09 -22.15
CA GLU A 135 -4.78 -8.33 -23.38
C GLU A 135 -3.47 -7.53 -23.34
N SER A 136 -2.71 -7.57 -24.44
CA SER A 136 -1.32 -7.07 -24.47
C SER A 136 -1.18 -5.64 -23.95
N ARG A 137 -2.04 -4.71 -24.38
CA ARG A 137 -1.98 -3.31 -23.94
C ARG A 137 -2.35 -3.15 -22.45
N VAL A 138 -3.23 -3.99 -21.92
CA VAL A 138 -3.62 -3.98 -20.51
C VAL A 138 -2.46 -4.52 -19.66
N TYR A 139 -1.91 -5.68 -20.03
CA TYR A 139 -0.75 -6.28 -19.36
C TYR A 139 0.43 -5.30 -19.26
N TRP A 140 0.83 -4.67 -20.37
CA TRP A 140 1.92 -3.70 -20.35
C TRP A 140 1.60 -2.45 -19.52
N SER A 141 0.32 -2.08 -19.41
CA SER A 141 -0.10 -0.98 -18.54
C SER A 141 -0.04 -1.39 -17.06
N LEU A 142 -0.33 -2.64 -16.72
CA LEU A 142 -0.09 -3.20 -15.37
C LEU A 142 1.40 -3.16 -15.02
N VAL A 143 2.28 -3.61 -15.93
CA VAL A 143 3.74 -3.55 -15.73
C VAL A 143 4.23 -2.12 -15.56
N LYS A 144 3.79 -1.18 -16.41
CA LYS A 144 4.13 0.25 -16.28
C LYS A 144 3.62 0.83 -14.97
N GLY A 145 2.40 0.49 -14.57
CA GLY A 145 1.83 0.90 -13.29
C GLY A 145 2.65 0.39 -12.10
N THR A 146 3.02 -0.89 -12.09
CA THR A 146 3.90 -1.45 -11.06
C THR A 146 5.26 -0.76 -11.02
N LYS A 147 5.86 -0.45 -12.18
CA LYS A 147 7.14 0.29 -12.26
C LYS A 147 7.03 1.70 -11.70
N ILE A 148 5.96 2.42 -12.01
CA ILE A 148 5.73 3.79 -11.50
C ILE A 148 5.65 3.78 -9.98
N VAL A 149 4.84 2.88 -9.41
CA VAL A 149 4.73 2.76 -7.95
C VAL A 149 6.07 2.36 -7.33
N LEU A 150 6.76 1.39 -7.91
CA LEU A 150 8.10 0.96 -7.46
C LEU A 150 9.10 2.11 -7.44
N ILE A 151 9.20 2.88 -8.53
CA ILE A 151 10.13 4.01 -8.63
C ILE A 151 9.80 5.06 -7.56
N ILE A 152 8.53 5.40 -7.40
CA ILE A 152 8.10 6.37 -6.40
C ILE A 152 8.41 5.87 -4.99
N THR A 153 8.13 4.61 -4.68
CA THR A 153 8.48 4.00 -3.40
C THR A 153 9.99 4.03 -3.12
N LEU A 154 10.83 3.82 -4.14
CA LEU A 154 12.28 3.92 -3.98
C LEU A 154 12.70 5.36 -3.70
N LEU A 155 12.15 6.33 -4.42
CA LEU A 155 12.43 7.76 -4.20
C LEU A 155 11.96 8.21 -2.82
N THR A 156 10.76 7.82 -2.37
CA THR A 156 10.26 8.15 -1.03
C THR A 156 11.06 7.43 0.05
N GLY A 157 11.47 6.18 -0.17
CA GLY A 157 12.36 5.46 0.74
C GLY A 157 13.73 6.13 0.91
N VAL A 158 14.34 6.59 -0.18
CA VAL A 158 15.60 7.36 -0.15
C VAL A 158 15.39 8.69 0.59
N ALA A 159 14.30 9.40 0.32
CA ALA A 159 13.98 10.63 1.04
C ALA A 159 13.77 10.37 2.55
N ASN A 160 13.04 9.32 2.92
CA ASN A 160 12.84 8.90 4.31
C ASN A 160 14.16 8.63 5.02
N PHE A 161 15.08 7.93 4.35
CA PHE A 161 16.39 7.62 4.88
C PHE A 161 17.18 8.89 5.22
N PHE A 162 17.23 9.85 4.28
CA PHE A 162 17.94 11.11 4.51
C PHE A 162 17.27 11.99 5.58
N LEU A 163 15.94 12.03 5.63
CA LEU A 163 15.22 12.74 6.68
C LEU A 163 15.52 12.17 8.07
N ASN A 164 15.55 10.84 8.20
CA ASN A 164 15.91 10.19 9.45
C ASN A 164 17.36 10.49 9.86
N LEU A 165 18.31 10.48 8.91
CA LEU A 165 19.71 10.84 9.19
C LEU A 165 19.88 12.27 9.68
N GLN A 166 19.04 13.20 9.21
CA GLN A 166 19.14 14.61 9.55
C GLN A 166 18.41 14.96 10.86
N ILE A 167 17.28 14.30 11.13
CA ILE A 167 16.40 14.64 12.27
C ILE A 167 16.69 13.77 13.49
N VAL A 168 16.95 12.47 13.30
CA VAL A 168 17.13 11.50 14.40
C VAL A 168 18.61 11.30 14.68
N VAL A 169 19.18 12.28 15.39
CA VAL A 169 20.62 12.35 15.71
C VAL A 169 20.93 11.95 17.15
N ALA A 170 19.93 11.93 18.04
CA ALA A 170 20.12 11.52 19.42
C ALA A 170 20.37 10.00 19.53
N GLY A 171 21.07 9.60 20.59
CA GLY A 171 21.31 8.18 20.87
C GLY A 171 20.03 7.45 21.30
N PHE A 172 19.92 6.18 20.91
CA PHE A 172 18.80 5.34 21.31
C PHE A 172 18.66 5.28 22.84
N GLY A 173 17.41 5.21 23.33
CA GLY A 173 17.13 5.16 24.77
C GLY A 173 17.11 6.53 25.46
N THR A 174 17.14 7.63 24.71
CA THR A 174 16.92 8.98 25.23
C THR A 174 15.53 9.49 24.91
N THR A 175 15.00 10.39 25.74
CA THR A 175 13.71 11.07 25.47
C THR A 175 13.78 11.88 24.18
N VAL A 176 14.93 12.52 23.93
CA VAL A 176 15.17 13.32 22.72
C VAL A 176 15.10 12.45 21.47
N PHE A 177 15.65 11.24 21.49
CA PHE A 177 15.51 10.29 20.38
C PHE A 177 14.04 10.00 20.08
N ASN A 178 13.23 9.66 21.08
CA ASN A 178 11.81 9.37 20.87
C ASN A 178 11.04 10.58 20.32
N GLN A 179 11.36 11.79 20.76
CA GLN A 179 10.77 13.02 20.23
C GLN A 179 11.18 13.28 18.77
N GLN A 180 12.46 13.06 18.43
CA GLN A 180 12.94 13.17 17.05
C GLN A 180 12.28 12.14 16.13
N VAL A 181 12.13 10.89 16.60
CA VAL A 181 11.39 9.83 15.89
C VAL A 181 9.93 10.23 15.67
N ALA A 182 9.28 10.77 16.70
CA ALA A 182 7.90 11.27 16.58
C ALA A 182 7.79 12.41 15.55
N GLN A 183 8.74 13.33 15.56
CA GLN A 183 8.81 14.46 14.64
C GLN A 183 9.00 14.01 13.19
N VAL A 184 10.02 13.19 12.91
CA VAL A 184 10.29 12.72 11.54
C VAL A 184 9.12 11.90 11.02
N ASN A 185 8.52 11.02 11.84
CA ASN A 185 7.35 10.24 11.46
C ASN A 185 6.13 11.12 11.15
N ALA A 186 5.93 12.22 11.88
CA ALA A 186 4.86 13.16 11.56
C ALA A 186 5.08 13.82 10.19
N ILE A 187 6.32 14.20 9.88
CA ILE A 187 6.69 14.84 8.61
C ILE A 187 6.54 13.85 7.45
N THR A 188 7.22 12.70 7.53
CA THR A 188 7.31 11.74 6.43
C THR A 188 5.96 11.17 6.05
N ARG A 189 5.08 10.99 7.03
CA ARG A 189 3.73 10.46 6.84
C ARG A 189 2.77 11.38 6.09
N ILE A 190 3.09 12.67 5.98
CA ILE A 190 2.38 13.59 5.09
C ILE A 190 3.19 13.76 3.80
N ALA A 191 4.47 14.10 3.93
CA ALA A 191 5.32 14.47 2.81
C ALA A 191 5.54 13.33 1.79
N LEU A 192 5.69 12.08 2.26
CA LEU A 192 5.97 10.92 1.41
C LEU A 192 4.71 10.23 0.91
N THR A 193 3.62 10.32 1.67
CA THR A 193 2.34 9.71 1.27
C THR A 193 1.71 10.42 0.07
N ILE A 194 1.89 11.74 -0.07
CA ILE A 194 1.40 12.49 -1.25
C ILE A 194 1.98 11.95 -2.57
N PRO A 195 3.30 11.87 -2.78
CA PRO A 195 3.85 11.33 -4.02
C PRO A 195 3.46 9.86 -4.24
N GLU A 196 3.35 9.05 -3.19
CA GLU A 196 2.87 7.66 -3.29
C GLU A 196 1.44 7.59 -3.85
N PHE A 197 0.52 8.41 -3.34
CA PHE A 197 -0.85 8.50 -3.88
C PHE A 197 -0.87 8.98 -5.33
N ILE A 198 -0.04 9.96 -5.69
CA ILE A 198 0.10 10.42 -7.07
C ILE A 198 0.55 9.26 -7.96
N GLY A 199 1.55 8.48 -7.54
CA GLY A 199 2.03 7.31 -8.26
C GLY A 199 0.97 6.27 -8.51
N VAL A 200 0.23 5.90 -7.47
CA VAL A 200 -0.90 4.96 -7.57
C VAL A 200 -2.01 5.53 -8.46
N GLY A 201 -2.30 6.83 -8.36
CA GLY A 201 -3.28 7.52 -9.20
C GLY A 201 -2.92 7.46 -10.68
N ILE A 202 -1.68 7.79 -11.03
CA ILE A 202 -1.15 7.71 -12.40
C ILE A 202 -1.24 6.27 -12.92
N ALA A 203 -0.78 5.29 -12.13
CA ALA A 203 -0.86 3.87 -12.49
C ALA A 203 -2.30 3.45 -12.78
N THR A 204 -3.24 3.83 -11.91
CA THR A 204 -4.67 3.52 -12.04
C THR A 204 -5.26 4.13 -13.31
N ILE A 205 -4.95 5.40 -13.61
CA ILE A 205 -5.41 6.07 -14.83
C ILE A 205 -4.91 5.35 -16.09
N LEU A 206 -3.62 4.98 -16.12
CA LEU A 206 -3.02 4.27 -17.26
C LEU A 206 -3.68 2.90 -17.49
N ILE A 207 -3.84 2.13 -16.42
CA ILE A 207 -4.46 0.80 -16.48
C ILE A 207 -5.93 0.92 -16.90
N ARG A 208 -6.68 1.86 -16.32
CA ARG A 208 -8.07 2.13 -16.71
C ARG A 208 -8.16 2.45 -18.19
N ARG A 209 -7.36 3.40 -18.70
CA ARG A 209 -7.36 3.75 -20.14
C ARG A 209 -7.06 2.54 -21.02
N ALA A 210 -6.18 1.64 -20.60
CA ALA A 210 -5.86 0.45 -21.36
C ALA A 210 -6.99 -0.59 -21.36
N MET A 211 -7.71 -0.75 -20.24
CA MET A 211 -8.86 -1.64 -20.15
C MET A 211 -10.01 -1.15 -21.03
N PHE A 212 -10.37 0.13 -20.91
CA PHE A 212 -11.48 0.74 -21.66
C PHE A 212 -11.24 0.74 -23.17
N TYR A 213 -9.99 0.73 -23.63
CA TYR A 213 -9.67 0.55 -25.05
C TYR A 213 -10.21 -0.76 -25.66
N TYR A 214 -10.37 -1.82 -24.87
CA TYR A 214 -10.89 -3.11 -25.34
C TYR A 214 -12.38 -3.33 -25.01
N LEU A 215 -13.00 -2.39 -24.31
CA LEU A 215 -14.41 -2.47 -24.00
C LEU A 215 -15.21 -1.80 -25.15
N PRO A 216 -16.39 -2.33 -25.50
CA PRO A 216 -17.28 -1.67 -26.45
C PRO A 216 -17.85 -0.38 -25.85
N GLU A 217 -18.48 0.44 -26.69
CA GLU A 217 -19.29 1.58 -26.24
C GLU A 217 -20.75 1.12 -26.11
N GLU A 218 -21.45 1.55 -25.05
CA GLU A 218 -22.90 1.33 -24.94
C GLU A 218 -23.62 2.37 -25.81
N ASN A 219 -24.51 1.93 -26.71
CA ASN A 219 -25.17 2.82 -27.67
C ASN A 219 -25.79 4.05 -26.99
N GLY A 220 -25.25 5.23 -27.30
CA GLY A 220 -25.75 6.52 -26.81
C GLY A 220 -25.21 6.98 -25.45
N LYS A 221 -24.22 6.30 -24.86
CA LYS A 221 -23.52 6.74 -23.63
C LYS A 221 -22.02 6.81 -23.84
N GLU A 222 -21.36 7.76 -23.17
CA GLU A 222 -19.91 7.71 -23.07
C GLU A 222 -19.49 6.49 -22.23
N GLN A 223 -18.41 5.81 -22.63
CA GLN A 223 -17.84 4.68 -21.87
C GLN A 223 -17.60 4.98 -20.38
N SER A 224 -17.34 6.23 -20.02
CA SER A 224 -17.18 6.66 -18.64
C SER A 224 -18.44 6.58 -17.78
N GLU A 225 -19.62 6.54 -18.40
CA GLU A 225 -20.93 6.53 -17.74
C GLU A 225 -21.55 5.13 -17.62
N SER A 226 -21.06 4.16 -18.41
CA SER A 226 -21.51 2.77 -18.34
C SER A 226 -20.84 1.99 -17.20
N ASP A 227 -21.57 1.01 -16.64
CA ASP A 227 -21.00 0.12 -15.64
C ASP A 227 -19.92 -0.77 -16.27
N PHE A 228 -18.78 -0.91 -15.58
CA PHE A 228 -17.66 -1.69 -16.08
C PHE A 228 -18.03 -3.15 -16.37
N TRP A 229 -18.87 -3.76 -15.53
CA TRP A 229 -19.25 -5.16 -15.69
C TRP A 229 -20.20 -5.36 -16.87
N ASP A 230 -21.08 -4.40 -17.13
CA ASP A 230 -21.97 -4.40 -18.29
C ASP A 230 -21.15 -4.35 -19.59
N LEU A 231 -20.18 -3.42 -19.66
CA LEU A 231 -19.26 -3.31 -20.81
C LEU A 231 -18.43 -4.58 -21.03
N LEU A 232 -17.96 -5.20 -19.94
CA LEU A 232 -17.19 -6.44 -20.03
C LEU A 232 -18.05 -7.60 -20.51
N GLN A 233 -19.31 -7.68 -20.07
CA GLN A 233 -20.25 -8.69 -20.55
C GLN A 233 -20.55 -8.52 -22.05
N LEU A 234 -20.74 -7.28 -22.52
CA LEU A 234 -20.92 -6.97 -23.93
C LEU A 234 -19.72 -7.44 -24.77
N ARG A 235 -18.50 -7.14 -24.31
CA ARG A 235 -17.25 -7.60 -24.97
C ARG A 235 -17.22 -9.12 -25.14
N GLU A 236 -17.56 -9.88 -24.11
CA GLU A 236 -17.55 -11.34 -24.18
C GLU A 236 -18.64 -11.88 -25.11
N ALA A 237 -19.81 -11.24 -25.15
CA ALA A 237 -20.89 -11.59 -26.07
C ALA A 237 -20.48 -11.36 -27.52
N GLU A 238 -19.84 -10.22 -27.83
CA GLU A 238 -19.34 -9.90 -29.17
C GLU A 238 -18.23 -10.86 -29.63
N LYS A 239 -17.29 -11.19 -28.74
CA LYS A 239 -16.24 -12.19 -29.06
C LYS A 239 -16.84 -13.57 -29.36
N THR A 240 -17.81 -14.00 -28.55
CA THR A 240 -18.48 -15.29 -28.76
C THR A 240 -19.23 -15.33 -30.09
N ALA A 241 -19.86 -14.23 -30.49
CA ALA A 241 -20.56 -14.11 -31.77
C ALA A 241 -19.61 -14.04 -32.99
N ALA A 242 -18.39 -13.53 -32.80
CA ALA A 242 -17.38 -13.49 -33.86
C ALA A 242 -16.69 -14.85 -34.09
N ASP A 243 -16.65 -15.71 -33.08
CA ASP A 243 -16.04 -17.04 -33.12
C ASP A 243 -17.01 -18.17 -33.58
N SER A 244 -18.31 -17.85 -33.75
CA SER A 244 -19.39 -18.76 -34.19
C SER A 244 -19.72 -18.64 -35.67
#